data_AF-A0A9X4IC57-F1
#
_entry.id   AF-A0A9X4IC57-F1
#
_cell.length_a   1.000
_cell.length_b   1.000
_cell.length_c   1.000
_cell.angle_alpha   90.00
_cell.angle_beta   90.00
_cell.angle_gamma   90.00
#
_symmetry.space_group_name_H-M   'P 1'
#
loop_
_entity.id
_entity.type
_entity.pdbx_description
1 polymer ?
#
loop_
_entity_poly.entity_id
_entity_poly.type
_entity_poly.pdbx_seq_one_letter_code
_entity_poly.pdbx_strand_id
1 'polypeptide(L)'
;MDRLRARIPFFRAFQERAQSDWRLAAYDLQPLVWSPGVRDALAGVVAFFQAKSLWPSPSNVARSWARDLAWQGLVTLPPLGGDRLAEIRAHFDSLPRPVADGTGTASYAAADVLAAPHVLSLLNDSTLLDMAEVYLGCKPVLDAVRCGWTDGAAPAPGYRRAWDTLKGFTLFFHLTDVPEDGAFVFVRGSHRDSRLAVAWPCEDVLVHRLFGVDKATALAGPAGTRFIADTAGFHKRRLGTAGAGGLVLSAQYNVHASPHMPRPPWLGRDSNFDPDVNQLIMRRR
;
A
#
# COMPACT_ATOMS: atom_id res chain seq x y z
N MET A 1 6.37 25.79 5.58
CA MET A 1 6.22 26.38 4.24
C MET A 1 7.08 25.68 3.18
N ASP A 2 8.32 25.28 3.48
CA ASP A 2 9.22 24.67 2.47
C ASP A 2 8.72 23.33 1.90
N ARG A 3 7.93 22.57 2.66
CA ARG A 3 7.34 21.29 2.23
C ARG A 3 6.19 21.46 1.25
N LEU A 4 5.42 22.54 1.41
CA LEU A 4 4.34 22.88 0.48
C LEU A 4 4.94 23.32 -0.85
N ARG A 5 6.04 24.09 -0.81
CA ARG A 5 6.78 24.49 -2.01
C ARG A 5 7.34 23.31 -2.81
N ALA A 6 7.63 22.17 -2.15
CA ALA A 6 8.09 20.96 -2.82
C ALA A 6 7.01 20.23 -3.64
N ARG A 7 5.73 20.26 -3.23
CA ARG A 7 4.60 19.66 -3.99
C ARG A 7 3.76 20.69 -4.77
N ILE A 8 3.63 21.89 -4.24
CA ILE A 8 2.88 23.04 -4.75
C ILE A 8 3.89 24.21 -4.87
N PRO A 9 4.67 24.28 -5.95
CA PRO A 9 5.64 25.35 -6.13
C PRO A 9 4.96 26.73 -6.26
N PHE A 10 3.79 26.78 -6.90
CA PHE A 10 2.94 27.97 -7.02
C PHE A 10 1.45 27.58 -7.01
N PHE A 11 0.58 28.47 -6.53
CA PHE A 11 -0.87 28.23 -6.41
C PHE A 11 -1.54 27.87 -7.75
N ARG A 12 -1.08 28.48 -8.84
CA ARG A 12 -1.56 28.18 -10.19
C ARG A 12 -1.32 26.71 -10.58
N ALA A 13 -0.14 26.17 -10.29
CA ALA A 13 0.18 24.76 -10.56
C ALA A 13 -0.70 23.80 -9.73
N PHE A 14 -1.05 24.18 -8.50
CA PHE A 14 -2.01 23.43 -7.70
C PHE A 14 -3.43 23.47 -8.31
N GLN A 15 -3.90 24.64 -8.75
CA GLN A 15 -5.22 24.76 -9.39
C GLN A 15 -5.29 23.94 -10.69
N GLU A 16 -4.26 24.02 -11.54
CA GLU A 16 -4.19 23.26 -12.79
C GLU A 16 -4.22 21.74 -12.55
N ARG A 17 -3.48 21.26 -11.54
CA ARG A 17 -3.50 19.83 -11.15
C ARG A 17 -4.82 19.41 -10.52
N ALA A 18 -5.42 20.25 -9.68
CA ALA A 18 -6.72 19.99 -9.07
C ALA A 18 -7.85 19.91 -10.11
N GLN A 19 -7.77 20.72 -11.17
CA GLN A 19 -8.73 20.72 -12.27
C GLN A 19 -8.58 19.48 -13.18
N SER A 20 -7.35 19.00 -13.40
CA SER A 20 -7.12 17.80 -14.21
C SER A 20 -7.54 16.53 -13.49
N ASP A 21 -7.26 16.45 -12.18
CA ASP A 21 -7.76 15.39 -11.32
C ASP A 21 -7.86 15.87 -9.87
N TRP A 22 -9.08 15.97 -9.35
CA TRP A 22 -9.33 16.42 -7.98
C TRP A 22 -8.57 15.61 -6.93
N ARG A 23 -8.24 14.34 -7.20
CA ARG A 23 -7.42 13.48 -6.32
C ARG A 23 -6.04 14.08 -6.07
N LEU A 24 -5.48 14.78 -7.06
CA LEU A 24 -4.19 15.47 -6.93
C LEU A 24 -4.27 16.62 -5.93
N ALA A 25 -5.43 17.28 -5.78
CA ALA A 25 -5.61 18.32 -4.78
C ALA A 25 -5.50 17.75 -3.36
N ALA A 26 -6.19 16.64 -3.09
CA ALA A 26 -6.11 15.96 -1.79
C ALA A 26 -4.68 15.47 -1.51
N TYR A 27 -4.04 14.87 -2.50
CA TYR A 27 -2.65 14.38 -2.41
C TYR A 27 -1.64 15.51 -2.18
N ASP A 28 -1.77 16.65 -2.86
CA ASP A 28 -0.84 17.78 -2.74
C ASP A 28 -0.98 18.52 -1.40
N LEU A 29 -2.18 18.54 -0.82
CA LEU A 29 -2.44 19.15 0.49
C LEU A 29 -2.07 18.21 1.65
N GLN A 30 -1.96 16.91 1.41
CA GLN A 30 -1.72 15.93 2.46
C GLN A 30 -0.49 16.19 3.36
N PRO A 31 0.65 16.74 2.88
CA PRO A 31 1.78 17.08 3.74
C PRO A 31 1.48 18.13 4.83
N LEU A 32 0.34 18.83 4.75
CA LEU A 32 -0.16 19.70 5.82
C LEU A 32 -0.68 18.93 7.03
N VAL A 33 -1.06 17.67 6.83
CA VAL A 33 -1.69 16.81 7.83
C VAL A 33 -0.65 15.83 8.38
N TRP A 34 0.29 16.36 9.17
CA TRP A 34 1.46 15.58 9.65
C TRP A 34 1.24 14.89 11.01
N SER A 35 0.28 15.37 11.80
CA SER A 35 -0.03 14.77 13.10
C SER A 35 -0.90 13.53 12.89
N PRO A 36 -0.51 12.35 13.41
CA PRO A 36 -1.32 11.14 13.33
C PRO A 36 -2.76 11.36 13.83
N GLY A 37 -2.94 12.10 14.93
CA GLY A 37 -4.27 12.39 15.47
C GLY A 37 -5.13 13.26 14.55
N VAL A 38 -4.56 14.30 13.93
CA VAL A 38 -5.29 15.15 12.98
C VAL A 38 -5.61 14.37 11.71
N ARG A 39 -4.65 13.57 11.23
CA ARG A 39 -4.82 12.68 10.08
C ARG A 39 -5.95 11.70 10.29
N ASP A 40 -5.98 11.02 11.43
CA ASP A 40 -7.01 10.02 11.74
C ASP A 40 -8.38 10.67 11.95
N ALA A 41 -8.45 11.88 12.53
CA ALA A 41 -9.69 12.65 12.64
C ALA A 41 -10.25 13.04 11.27
N LEU A 42 -9.40 13.57 10.37
CA LEU A 42 -9.80 13.90 9.00
C LEU A 42 -10.19 12.65 8.21
N ALA A 43 -9.47 11.54 8.39
CA ALA A 43 -9.84 10.26 7.80
C ALA A 43 -11.23 9.80 8.27
N GLY A 44 -11.57 10.00 9.56
CA GLY A 44 -12.89 9.71 10.10
C GLY A 44 -14.00 10.56 9.47
N VAL A 45 -13.74 11.86 9.24
CA VAL A 45 -14.67 12.75 8.52
C VAL A 45 -14.87 12.26 7.08
N VAL A 46 -13.80 11.89 6.38
CA VAL A 46 -13.91 11.34 5.02
C VAL A 46 -14.69 10.02 5.04
N ALA A 47 -14.33 9.09 5.92
CA ALA A 47 -14.99 7.79 6.07
C ALA A 47 -16.49 7.92 6.36
N PHE A 48 -16.91 8.96 7.09
CA PHE A 48 -18.33 9.23 7.35
C PHE A 48 -19.15 9.37 6.05
N PHE A 49 -18.60 10.01 5.02
CA PHE A 49 -19.25 10.19 3.72
C PHE A 49 -19.01 9.06 2.72
N GLN A 50 -18.16 8.08 3.05
CA GLN A 50 -17.92 6.92 2.21
C GLN A 50 -18.96 5.81 2.43
N ALA A 51 -19.08 4.93 1.43
CA ALA A 51 -19.91 3.74 1.48
C ALA A 51 -19.53 2.84 2.66
N LYS A 52 -20.55 2.18 3.23
CA LYS A 52 -20.42 1.26 4.36
C LYS A 52 -21.22 0.01 4.07
N SER A 53 -20.78 -1.12 4.61
CA SER A 53 -21.55 -2.35 4.56
C SER A 53 -22.84 -2.16 5.38
N LEU A 54 -23.95 -2.64 4.84
CA LEU A 54 -25.21 -2.69 5.56
C LEU A 54 -25.09 -3.87 6.54
N TRP A 55 -25.01 -3.58 7.84
CA TRP A 55 -24.88 -4.58 8.91
C TRP A 55 -23.56 -5.36 8.88
N PRO A 56 -22.41 -4.69 9.09
CA PRO A 56 -21.12 -5.36 9.09
C PRO A 56 -21.04 -6.38 10.24
N SER A 57 -20.64 -7.61 9.91
CA SER A 57 -20.41 -8.68 10.90
C SER A 57 -18.99 -9.23 10.77
N PRO A 58 -17.96 -8.40 11.04
CA PRO A 58 -16.57 -8.79 10.83
C PRO A 58 -16.19 -9.96 11.72
N SER A 59 -15.50 -10.93 11.14
CA SER A 59 -14.98 -12.10 11.86
C SER A 59 -14.01 -11.71 12.98
N ASN A 60 -13.80 -12.60 13.96
CA ASN A 60 -12.82 -12.36 15.04
C ASN A 60 -11.40 -12.15 14.49
N VAL A 61 -11.06 -12.85 13.40
CA VAL A 61 -9.77 -12.70 12.72
C VAL A 61 -9.64 -11.30 12.14
N ALA A 62 -10.67 -10.82 11.41
CA ALA A 62 -10.68 -9.47 10.84
C ALA A 62 -10.54 -8.39 11.93
N ARG A 63 -11.26 -8.53 13.05
CA ARG A 63 -11.14 -7.61 14.20
C ARG A 63 -9.75 -7.63 14.83
N SER A 64 -9.13 -8.81 14.96
CA SER A 64 -7.77 -8.94 15.49
C SER A 64 -6.78 -8.24 14.58
N TRP A 65 -6.83 -8.51 13.27
CA TRP A 65 -5.96 -7.86 12.30
C TRP A 65 -6.14 -6.34 12.29
N ALA A 66 -7.38 -5.84 12.37
CA ALA A 66 -7.63 -4.40 12.42
C ALA A 66 -7.03 -3.76 13.67
N ARG A 67 -7.12 -4.43 14.83
CA ARG A 67 -6.49 -4.00 16.08
C ARG A 67 -4.97 -4.01 15.97
N ASP A 68 -4.39 -5.08 15.44
CA ASP A 68 -2.94 -5.25 15.32
C ASP A 68 -2.36 -4.22 14.33
N LEU A 69 -3.05 -3.95 13.23
CA LEU A 69 -2.71 -2.87 12.30
C LEU A 69 -2.83 -1.51 12.98
N ALA A 70 -3.90 -1.25 13.72
CA ALA A 70 -4.08 0.01 14.44
C ALA A 70 -3.02 0.24 15.53
N TRP A 71 -2.50 -0.81 16.16
CA TRP A 71 -1.50 -0.68 17.22
C TRP A 71 -0.06 -0.75 16.70
N GLN A 72 0.26 -1.77 15.90
CA GLN A 72 1.61 -2.05 15.43
C GLN A 72 1.89 -1.50 14.03
N GLY A 73 0.87 -1.19 13.24
CA GLY A 73 1.04 -0.75 11.85
C GLY A 73 1.46 -1.89 10.91
N LEU A 74 1.51 -3.12 11.41
CA LEU A 74 1.99 -4.30 10.69
C LEU A 74 1.20 -5.51 11.15
N VAL A 75 0.78 -6.34 10.19
CA VAL A 75 0.10 -7.61 10.44
C VAL A 75 0.67 -8.67 9.50
N THR A 76 1.14 -9.78 10.04
CA THR A 76 1.50 -10.97 9.25
C THR A 76 0.26 -11.82 9.02
N LEU A 77 0.03 -12.24 7.78
CA LEU A 77 -1.14 -13.06 7.41
C LEU A 77 -0.73 -14.53 7.23
N PRO A 78 -1.68 -15.48 7.29
CA PRO A 78 -1.43 -16.84 6.87
C PRO A 78 -0.82 -16.88 5.46
N PRO A 79 0.09 -17.80 5.14
CA PRO A 79 0.71 -17.86 3.82
C PRO A 79 -0.34 -18.16 2.73
N LEU A 80 -0.04 -17.73 1.50
CA LEU A 80 -0.83 -18.09 0.32
C LEU A 80 -0.67 -19.59 0.03
N GLY A 81 -1.77 -20.28 -0.25
CA GLY A 81 -1.74 -21.70 -0.60
C GLY A 81 -0.94 -21.98 -1.88
N GLY A 82 -0.30 -23.16 -1.93
CA GLY A 82 0.63 -23.55 -2.98
C GLY A 82 0.06 -23.48 -4.40
N ASP A 83 -1.16 -23.99 -4.61
CA ASP A 83 -1.77 -24.03 -5.95
C ASP A 83 -2.04 -22.62 -6.50
N ARG A 84 -2.67 -21.75 -5.70
CA ARG A 84 -2.93 -20.36 -6.10
C ARG A 84 -1.64 -19.61 -6.38
N LEU A 85 -0.61 -19.82 -5.55
CA LEU A 85 0.71 -19.22 -5.75
C LEU A 85 1.34 -19.70 -7.06
N ALA A 86 1.31 -21.00 -7.35
CA ALA A 86 1.86 -21.57 -8.56
C ALA A 86 1.18 -21.01 -9.82
N GLU A 87 -0.14 -20.89 -9.82
CA GLU A 87 -0.90 -20.32 -10.95
C GLU A 87 -0.60 -18.84 -11.16
N ILE A 88 -0.51 -18.04 -10.09
CA ILE A 88 -0.11 -16.63 -10.19
C ILE A 88 1.31 -16.51 -10.76
N ARG A 89 2.24 -17.34 -10.28
CA ARG A 89 3.63 -17.34 -10.79
C ARG A 89 3.69 -17.73 -12.26
N ALA A 90 3.00 -18.79 -12.66
CA ALA A 90 2.96 -19.24 -14.05
C ALA A 90 2.46 -18.13 -14.99
N HIS A 91 1.50 -17.31 -14.53
CA HIS A 91 1.06 -16.13 -15.28
C HIS A 91 2.22 -15.15 -15.51
N PHE A 92 2.92 -14.73 -14.46
CA PHE A 92 4.02 -13.75 -14.58
C PHE A 92 5.28 -14.30 -15.26
N ASP A 93 5.53 -15.60 -15.17
CA ASP A 93 6.62 -16.29 -15.86
C ASP A 93 6.35 -16.39 -17.37
N SER A 94 5.08 -16.36 -17.81
CA SER A 94 4.71 -16.36 -19.22
C SER A 94 4.79 -14.97 -19.89
N LEU A 95 4.87 -13.91 -19.09
CA LEU A 95 4.99 -12.53 -19.55
C LEU A 95 6.47 -12.14 -19.73
N PRO A 96 6.78 -11.22 -20.66
CA PRO A 96 8.12 -10.66 -20.77
C PRO A 96 8.49 -9.94 -19.46
N ARG A 97 9.74 -10.12 -19.00
CA ARG A 97 10.20 -9.43 -17.80
C ARG A 97 10.14 -7.90 -18.01
N PRO A 98 9.56 -7.15 -17.06
CA PRO A 98 9.54 -5.71 -17.14
C PRO A 98 10.94 -5.12 -17.04
N VAL A 99 11.13 -3.94 -17.61
CA VAL A 99 12.39 -3.17 -17.51
C VAL A 99 12.35 -2.35 -16.21
N ALA A 100 13.50 -2.28 -15.51
CA ALA A 100 13.61 -1.47 -14.31
C ALA A 100 13.44 0.02 -14.62
N ASP A 101 12.66 0.72 -13.81
CA ASP A 101 12.31 2.14 -14.00
C ASP A 101 13.32 3.11 -13.38
N GLY A 102 14.54 2.65 -13.09
CA GLY A 102 15.57 3.41 -12.39
C GLY A 102 15.37 3.54 -10.88
N THR A 103 14.24 3.06 -10.32
CA THR A 103 13.99 3.00 -8.86
C THR A 103 14.41 1.67 -8.21
N GLY A 104 15.03 0.79 -9.01
CA GLY A 104 15.35 -0.57 -8.58
C GLY A 104 14.12 -1.48 -8.48
N THR A 105 13.07 -1.14 -9.20
CA THR A 105 11.88 -1.99 -9.35
C THR A 105 11.53 -2.07 -10.83
N ALA A 106 11.15 -3.25 -11.28
CA ALA A 106 10.62 -3.47 -12.61
C ALA A 106 9.19 -3.99 -12.48
N SER A 107 8.20 -3.15 -12.83
CA SER A 107 6.78 -3.45 -12.58
C SER A 107 6.07 -3.84 -13.87
N TYR A 108 5.19 -4.85 -13.76
CA TYR A 108 4.26 -5.21 -14.83
C TYR A 108 3.18 -4.15 -14.99
N ALA A 109 2.57 -4.08 -16.18
CA ALA A 109 1.44 -3.18 -16.40
C ALA A 109 0.24 -3.59 -15.54
N ALA A 110 -0.52 -2.63 -15.03
CA ALA A 110 -1.65 -2.90 -14.15
C ALA A 110 -2.68 -3.87 -14.76
N ALA A 111 -2.90 -3.80 -16.08
CA ALA A 111 -3.79 -4.71 -16.79
C ALA A 111 -3.31 -6.17 -16.69
N ASP A 112 -2.02 -6.44 -16.86
CA ASP A 112 -1.44 -7.77 -16.75
C ASP A 112 -1.53 -8.31 -15.31
N VAL A 113 -1.35 -7.43 -14.32
CA VAL A 113 -1.48 -7.77 -12.90
C VAL A 113 -2.91 -8.15 -12.55
N LEU A 114 -3.89 -7.37 -13.02
CA LEU A 114 -5.31 -7.62 -12.76
C LEU A 114 -5.86 -8.84 -13.52
N ALA A 115 -5.24 -9.20 -14.65
CA ALA A 115 -5.57 -10.39 -15.42
C ALA A 115 -5.01 -11.69 -14.81
N ALA A 116 -4.08 -11.60 -13.85
CA ALA A 116 -3.47 -12.76 -13.24
C ALA A 116 -4.51 -13.60 -12.45
N PRO A 117 -4.48 -14.95 -12.55
CA PRO A 117 -5.38 -15.83 -11.82
C PRO A 117 -5.39 -15.52 -10.33
N HIS A 118 -6.55 -15.63 -9.67
CA HIS A 118 -6.75 -15.40 -8.23
C HIS A 118 -6.43 -13.99 -7.70
N VAL A 119 -5.77 -13.10 -8.44
CA VAL A 119 -5.38 -11.79 -7.89
C VAL A 119 -6.61 -10.99 -7.45
N LEU A 120 -7.61 -10.82 -8.31
CA LEU A 120 -8.83 -10.08 -7.94
C LEU A 120 -9.58 -10.70 -6.75
N SER A 121 -9.65 -12.04 -6.67
CA SER A 121 -10.32 -12.72 -5.55
C SER A 121 -9.55 -12.57 -4.25
N LEU A 122 -8.21 -12.60 -4.29
CA LEU A 122 -7.36 -12.33 -3.12
C LEU A 122 -7.47 -10.88 -2.64
N LEU A 123 -7.56 -9.92 -3.56
CA LEU A 123 -7.72 -8.50 -3.25
C LEU A 123 -9.15 -8.16 -2.75
N ASN A 124 -10.10 -9.07 -2.96
CA ASN A 124 -11.48 -8.94 -2.48
C ASN A 124 -11.84 -10.01 -1.44
N ASP A 125 -10.84 -10.57 -0.74
CA ASP A 125 -11.07 -11.51 0.34
C ASP A 125 -11.94 -10.89 1.44
N SER A 126 -13.01 -11.57 1.82
CA SER A 126 -14.00 -11.04 2.78
C SER A 126 -13.39 -10.69 4.14
N THR A 127 -12.44 -11.49 4.65
CA THR A 127 -11.80 -11.21 5.95
C THR A 127 -10.90 -9.99 5.86
N LEU A 128 -10.21 -9.80 4.73
CA LEU A 128 -9.44 -8.59 4.45
C LEU A 128 -10.33 -7.35 4.34
N LEU A 129 -11.44 -7.42 3.62
CA LEU A 129 -12.36 -6.28 3.44
C LEU A 129 -13.07 -5.91 4.74
N ASP A 130 -13.49 -6.91 5.53
CA ASP A 130 -14.03 -6.71 6.88
C ASP A 130 -13.00 -6.00 7.79
N MET A 131 -11.75 -6.45 7.75
CA MET A 131 -10.66 -5.83 8.51
C MET A 131 -10.46 -4.39 8.06
N ALA A 132 -10.44 -4.14 6.75
CA ALA A 132 -10.27 -2.83 6.17
C ALA A 132 -11.38 -1.87 6.58
N GLU A 133 -12.65 -2.33 6.57
CA GLU A 133 -13.78 -1.52 6.97
C GLU A 133 -13.75 -1.19 8.47
N VAL A 134 -13.37 -2.14 9.33
CA VAL A 134 -13.14 -1.87 10.76
C VAL A 134 -11.99 -0.86 10.95
N TYR A 135 -10.91 -1.00 10.20
CA TYR A 135 -9.74 -0.14 10.33
C TYR A 135 -9.97 1.30 9.83
N LEU A 136 -10.63 1.44 8.68
CA LEU A 136 -10.83 2.71 7.99
C LEU A 136 -12.13 3.43 8.43
N GLY A 137 -13.13 2.69 8.92
CA GLY A 137 -14.46 3.21 9.26
C GLY A 137 -15.41 3.31 8.06
N CYS A 138 -15.03 2.75 6.91
CA CYS A 138 -15.83 2.67 5.69
C CYS A 138 -15.30 1.55 4.78
N LYS A 139 -16.06 1.19 3.74
CA LYS A 139 -15.53 0.31 2.69
C LYS A 139 -14.24 0.91 2.13
N PRO A 140 -13.15 0.12 2.01
CA PRO A 140 -11.89 0.63 1.50
C PRO A 140 -11.98 0.94 0.01
N VAL A 141 -11.11 1.82 -0.48
CA VAL A 141 -10.84 1.98 -1.92
C VAL A 141 -9.62 1.13 -2.27
N LEU A 142 -9.78 0.14 -3.15
CA LEU A 142 -8.67 -0.63 -3.70
C LEU A 142 -7.90 0.22 -4.72
N ASP A 143 -6.60 0.37 -4.48
CA ASP A 143 -5.73 1.31 -5.17
C ASP A 143 -4.30 0.76 -5.30
N ALA A 144 -3.46 1.43 -6.07
CA ALA A 144 -2.04 1.15 -6.31
C ALA A 144 -1.68 -0.34 -6.45
N VAL A 145 -2.48 -1.10 -7.21
CA VAL A 145 -2.25 -2.53 -7.49
C VAL A 145 -1.04 -2.67 -8.39
N ARG A 146 0.01 -3.31 -7.89
CA ARG A 146 1.32 -3.41 -8.54
C ARG A 146 1.92 -4.78 -8.32
N CYS A 147 2.54 -5.33 -9.36
CA CYS A 147 3.40 -6.50 -9.25
C CYS A 147 4.72 -6.18 -9.94
N GLY A 148 5.83 -6.51 -9.30
CA GLY A 148 7.14 -6.23 -9.89
C GLY A 148 8.29 -6.96 -9.23
N TRP A 149 9.37 -7.08 -10.00
CA TRP A 149 10.65 -7.55 -9.50
C TRP A 149 11.34 -6.42 -8.76
N THR A 150 11.74 -6.68 -7.52
CA THR A 150 12.70 -5.82 -6.83
C THR A 150 14.11 -6.23 -7.22
N ASP A 151 15.01 -5.26 -7.39
CA ASP A 151 16.44 -5.52 -7.41
C ASP A 151 17.01 -5.21 -6.02
N GLY A 152 17.63 -6.21 -5.40
CA GLY A 152 18.29 -6.07 -4.11
C GLY A 152 19.45 -5.07 -4.15
N ALA A 153 20.17 -4.97 -5.27
CA ALA A 153 21.36 -4.13 -5.39
C ALA A 153 21.08 -2.65 -5.66
N ALA A 154 19.84 -2.30 -6.04
CA ALA A 154 19.50 -0.93 -6.31
C ALA A 154 19.52 -0.09 -5.01
N PRO A 155 20.07 1.15 -5.04
CA PRO A 155 20.15 2.01 -3.87
C PRO A 155 18.79 2.11 -3.18
N ALA A 156 18.68 1.50 -2.00
CA ALA A 156 17.46 1.59 -1.25
C ALA A 156 17.44 2.95 -0.55
N PRO A 157 16.44 3.81 -0.81
CA PRO A 157 16.30 5.04 -0.05
C PRO A 157 16.14 4.70 1.44
N GLY A 158 16.60 5.60 2.32
CA GLY A 158 16.37 5.49 3.76
C GLY A 158 14.88 5.36 4.12
N TYR A 159 14.59 5.18 5.41
CA TYR A 159 13.22 5.06 5.91
C TYR A 159 12.35 6.25 5.53
N ARG A 160 11.17 5.97 4.98
CA ARG A 160 10.19 6.98 4.59
C ARG A 160 8.79 6.57 5.01
N ARG A 161 7.87 7.54 4.96
CA ARG A 161 6.43 7.34 5.09
C ARG A 161 5.79 7.56 3.72
N ALA A 162 4.76 6.79 3.40
CA ALA A 162 4.00 6.99 2.16
C ALA A 162 2.90 8.03 2.43
N TRP A 163 3.14 9.26 1.99
CA TRP A 163 2.18 10.38 2.10
C TRP A 163 1.25 10.40 0.89
N ASP A 164 0.53 9.29 0.70
CA ASP A 164 -0.31 9.03 -0.48
C ASP A 164 -1.80 9.21 -0.20
N THR A 165 -2.26 8.80 0.99
CA THR A 165 -3.65 8.96 1.44
C THR A 165 -3.72 9.23 2.94
N LEU A 166 -4.81 9.88 3.39
CA LEU A 166 -5.02 10.21 4.80
C LEU A 166 -4.94 8.97 5.71
N LYS A 167 -5.52 7.85 5.31
CA LYS A 167 -5.44 6.61 6.07
C LYS A 167 -5.56 5.45 5.09
N GLY A 168 -4.67 4.48 5.24
CA GLY A 168 -4.63 3.31 4.39
C GLY A 168 -3.55 2.33 4.80
N PHE A 169 -3.55 1.18 4.14
CA PHE A 169 -2.53 0.16 4.32
C PHE A 169 -2.22 -0.49 2.98
N THR A 170 -1.05 -1.11 2.88
CA THR A 170 -0.63 -1.91 1.73
C THR A 170 -0.62 -3.38 2.13
N LEU A 171 -1.30 -4.20 1.36
CA LEU A 171 -1.19 -5.65 1.39
C LEU A 171 -0.07 -6.09 0.46
N PHE A 172 0.80 -6.98 0.91
CA PHE A 172 1.92 -7.53 0.16
C PHE A 172 1.85 -9.04 0.08
N PHE A 173 2.30 -9.58 -1.05
CA PHE A 173 2.50 -10.99 -1.32
C PHE A 173 3.90 -11.18 -1.90
N HIS A 174 4.68 -12.05 -1.29
CA HIS A 174 5.89 -12.57 -1.90
C HIS A 174 5.51 -13.68 -2.87
N LEU A 175 5.74 -13.48 -4.17
CA LEU A 175 5.49 -14.50 -5.19
C LEU A 175 6.73 -15.36 -5.44
N THR A 176 7.90 -14.92 -4.98
CA THR A 176 9.13 -15.72 -4.86
C THR A 176 9.65 -15.64 -3.43
N ASP A 177 10.65 -16.45 -3.10
CA ASP A 177 11.38 -16.27 -1.87
C ASP A 177 12.03 -14.88 -1.85
N VAL A 178 11.96 -14.22 -0.69
CA VAL A 178 12.58 -12.91 -0.46
C VAL A 178 13.53 -13.07 0.73
N PRO A 179 14.85 -12.94 0.53
CA PRO A 179 15.81 -12.99 1.62
C PRO A 179 15.72 -11.75 2.52
N GLU A 180 16.35 -11.80 3.69
CA GLU A 180 16.42 -10.62 4.58
C GLU A 180 17.07 -9.42 3.90
N ASP A 181 18.14 -9.68 3.17
CA ASP A 181 18.76 -8.70 2.29
C ASP A 181 17.83 -8.44 1.11
N GLY A 182 17.47 -7.18 0.84
CA GLY A 182 16.43 -6.87 -0.15
C GLY A 182 14.99 -6.86 0.39
N ALA A 183 14.76 -7.31 1.63
CA ALA A 183 13.42 -7.33 2.22
C ALA A 183 12.84 -5.93 2.43
N PHE A 184 11.51 -5.86 2.45
CA PHE A 184 10.80 -4.69 2.99
C PHE A 184 11.00 -4.64 4.50
N VAL A 185 11.34 -3.47 5.03
CA VAL A 185 11.51 -3.25 6.47
C VAL A 185 10.46 -2.26 6.94
N PHE A 186 9.74 -2.60 8.00
CA PHE A 186 8.72 -1.74 8.62
C PHE A 186 9.04 -1.48 10.09
N VAL A 187 8.85 -0.23 10.54
CA VAL A 187 9.06 0.16 11.94
C VAL A 187 7.73 0.13 12.69
N ARG A 188 7.53 -0.88 13.53
CA ARG A 188 6.27 -1.09 14.26
C ARG A 188 5.89 0.11 15.14
N GLY A 189 4.62 0.50 15.09
CA GLY A 189 4.02 1.59 15.87
C GLY A 189 4.37 3.00 15.37
N SER A 190 5.26 3.13 14.38
CA SER A 190 5.73 4.44 13.91
C SER A 190 4.64 5.27 13.22
N HIS A 191 3.61 4.65 12.62
CA HIS A 191 2.47 5.32 11.97
C HIS A 191 1.64 6.19 12.91
N ARG A 192 1.72 5.94 14.22
CA ARG A 192 1.05 6.68 15.31
C ARG A 192 1.93 7.77 15.92
N ASP A 193 3.20 7.84 15.53
CA ASP A 193 4.18 8.76 16.09
C ASP A 193 4.38 9.96 15.17
N SER A 194 4.31 11.17 15.74
CA SER A 194 4.50 12.43 15.01
C SER A 194 5.97 12.80 14.80
N ARG A 195 6.91 12.11 15.46
CA ARG A 195 8.35 12.32 15.28
C ARG A 195 8.76 11.92 13.87
N LEU A 196 9.68 12.71 13.31
CA LEU A 196 10.13 12.61 11.92
C LEU A 196 8.96 12.61 10.91
N ALA A 197 7.94 13.46 11.11
CA ALA A 197 6.95 13.71 10.07
C ALA A 197 7.57 14.56 8.96
N VAL A 198 8.52 13.98 8.23
CA VAL A 198 9.28 14.60 7.13
C VAL A 198 8.92 13.94 5.81
N ALA A 199 9.13 14.66 4.71
CA ALA A 199 8.82 14.19 3.35
C ALA A 199 10.00 13.49 2.67
N TRP A 200 11.19 13.50 3.27
CA TRP A 200 12.41 12.92 2.73
C TRP A 200 12.80 11.62 3.45
N PRO A 201 13.55 10.73 2.78
CA PRO A 201 14.11 9.54 3.41
C PRO A 201 14.98 9.89 4.62
N CYS A 202 14.86 9.11 5.70
CA CYS A 202 15.62 9.22 6.93
C CYS A 202 16.64 8.11 7.04
N GLU A 203 17.81 8.44 7.59
CA GLU A 203 18.87 7.46 7.84
C GLU A 203 18.47 6.46 8.94
N ASP A 204 18.99 5.24 8.82
CA ASP A 204 18.81 4.16 9.78
C ASP A 204 19.13 4.57 11.22
N VAL A 205 20.27 5.24 11.42
CA VAL A 205 20.73 5.65 12.76
C VAL A 205 19.72 6.54 13.47
N LEU A 206 19.09 7.46 12.73
CA LEU A 206 18.11 8.40 13.28
C LEU A 206 16.81 7.67 13.65
N VAL A 207 16.33 6.80 12.76
CA VAL A 207 15.09 6.03 12.96
C VAL A 207 15.26 5.05 14.10
N HIS A 208 16.35 4.29 14.13
CA HIS A 208 16.66 3.35 15.19
C HIS A 208 16.83 4.03 16.55
N ARG A 209 17.45 5.22 16.60
CA ARG A 209 17.56 6.01 17.84
C ARG A 209 16.18 6.40 18.40
N LEU A 210 15.23 6.75 17.54
CA LEU A 210 13.92 7.27 17.99
C LEU A 210 12.89 6.17 18.28
N PHE A 211 12.94 5.07 17.53
CA PHE A 211 11.92 4.02 17.59
C PHE A 211 12.41 2.72 18.23
N GLY A 212 13.73 2.49 18.26
CA GLY A 212 14.34 1.23 18.68
C GLY A 212 14.59 0.30 17.48
N VAL A 213 15.73 -0.38 17.50
CA VAL A 213 16.11 -1.38 16.47
C VAL A 213 15.14 -2.58 16.52
N ASP A 214 14.67 -2.94 17.70
CA ASP A 214 13.71 -4.04 17.97
C ASP A 214 12.34 -3.84 17.30
N LYS A 215 12.01 -2.60 16.91
CA LYS A 215 10.78 -2.29 16.18
C LYS A 215 10.94 -2.36 14.67
N ALA A 216 12.16 -2.32 14.15
CA ALA A 216 12.43 -2.49 12.72
C ALA A 216 12.32 -3.97 12.36
N THR A 217 11.25 -4.33 11.66
CA THR A 217 10.95 -5.72 11.29
C THR A 217 11.23 -5.90 9.80
N ALA A 218 12.23 -6.73 9.47
CA ALA A 218 12.46 -7.17 8.10
C ALA A 218 11.41 -8.23 7.74
N LEU A 219 10.72 -8.02 6.63
CA LEU A 219 9.66 -8.88 6.13
C LEU A 219 10.24 -9.71 5.01
N ALA A 220 11.10 -10.65 5.39
CA ALA A 220 11.62 -11.71 4.55
C ALA A 220 10.77 -12.96 4.69
N GLY A 221 10.90 -13.89 3.75
CA GLY A 221 10.22 -15.17 3.86
C GLY A 221 10.07 -15.89 2.53
N PRO A 222 9.61 -17.15 2.57
CA PRO A 222 9.39 -17.95 1.38
C PRO A 222 8.27 -17.38 0.50
N ALA A 223 8.21 -17.84 -0.74
CA ALA A 223 7.09 -17.59 -1.63
C ALA A 223 5.76 -17.96 -0.96
N GLY A 224 4.76 -17.10 -1.12
CA GLY A 224 3.48 -17.17 -0.42
C GLY A 224 3.45 -16.40 0.90
N THR A 225 4.56 -15.81 1.38
CA THR A 225 4.53 -14.90 2.53
C THR A 225 3.62 -13.71 2.25
N ARG A 226 2.79 -13.34 3.23
CA ARG A 226 1.85 -12.22 3.12
C ARG A 226 1.84 -11.36 4.38
N PHE A 227 1.73 -10.06 4.20
CA PHE A 227 1.62 -9.11 5.31
C PHE A 227 0.92 -7.82 4.89
N ILE A 228 0.46 -7.07 5.87
CA ILE A 228 -0.17 -5.76 5.73
C ILE A 228 0.67 -4.74 6.48
N ALA A 229 0.97 -3.61 5.87
CA ALA A 229 1.66 -2.50 6.51
C ALA A 229 0.90 -1.18 6.32
N ASP A 230 0.76 -0.40 7.39
CA ASP A 230 0.16 0.93 7.35
C ASP A 230 1.01 1.89 6.50
N THR A 231 0.38 2.64 5.60
CA THR A 231 1.10 3.50 4.64
C THR A 231 1.84 4.65 5.32
N ALA A 232 1.34 5.13 6.46
CA ALA A 232 1.97 6.20 7.21
C ALA A 232 3.11 5.70 8.11
N GLY A 233 3.31 4.39 8.26
CA GLY A 233 4.45 3.84 9.01
C GLY A 233 5.78 4.02 8.28
N PHE A 234 6.86 4.16 9.04
CA PHE A 234 8.20 4.19 8.49
C PHE A 234 8.55 2.84 7.88
N HIS A 235 8.97 2.89 6.64
CA HIS A 235 9.41 1.72 5.91
C HIS A 235 10.51 2.04 4.92
N LYS A 236 11.23 1.00 4.52
CA LYS A 236 12.22 1.04 3.44
C LYS A 236 12.35 -0.33 2.80
N ARG A 237 13.11 -0.40 1.73
CA ARG A 237 13.72 -1.66 1.29
C ARG A 237 15.09 -1.77 1.95
N ARG A 238 15.52 -2.96 2.35
CA ARG A 238 16.91 -3.18 2.76
C ARG A 238 17.77 -3.28 1.49
N LEU A 239 18.95 -2.69 1.50
CA LEU A 239 19.92 -2.94 0.44
C LEU A 239 20.35 -4.42 0.52
N GLY A 240 20.36 -5.11 -0.60
CA GLY A 240 20.82 -6.48 -0.73
C GLY A 240 21.88 -6.63 -1.83
N THR A 241 22.37 -7.85 -2.01
CA THR A 241 23.27 -8.18 -3.12
C THR A 241 22.51 -8.21 -4.44
N ALA A 242 23.24 -8.17 -5.56
CA ALA A 242 22.63 -8.36 -6.87
C ALA A 242 21.87 -9.70 -6.91
N GLY A 243 20.61 -9.66 -7.34
CA GLY A 243 19.72 -10.83 -7.35
C GLY A 243 19.04 -11.16 -6.02
N ALA A 244 19.31 -10.44 -4.93
CA ALA A 244 18.62 -10.62 -3.63
C ALA A 244 17.19 -10.01 -3.58
N GLY A 245 16.57 -9.85 -4.75
CA GLY A 245 15.21 -9.35 -4.85
C GLY A 245 14.21 -10.46 -5.13
N GLY A 246 12.93 -10.09 -5.26
CA GLY A 246 11.87 -11.04 -5.52
C GLY A 246 10.72 -10.42 -6.27
N LEU A 247 9.85 -11.28 -6.79
CA LEU A 247 8.59 -10.86 -7.38
C LEU A 247 7.59 -10.58 -6.24
N VAL A 248 7.16 -9.34 -6.12
CA VAL A 248 6.23 -8.90 -5.06
C VAL A 248 4.98 -8.32 -5.69
N LEU A 249 3.83 -8.86 -5.30
CA LEU A 249 2.52 -8.28 -5.58
C LEU A 249 2.10 -7.42 -4.38
N SER A 250 1.55 -6.24 -4.65
CA SER A 250 1.04 -5.34 -3.64
C SER A 250 -0.22 -4.62 -4.08
N ALA A 251 -1.06 -4.27 -3.11
CA ALA A 251 -2.25 -3.46 -3.33
C ALA A 251 -2.49 -2.57 -2.11
N GLN A 252 -2.88 -1.32 -2.34
CA GLN A 252 -3.24 -0.38 -1.28
C GLN A 252 -4.75 -0.33 -1.06
N TYR A 253 -5.15 -0.16 0.18
CA TYR A 253 -6.53 0.06 0.60
C TYR A 253 -6.59 1.37 1.35
N ASN A 254 -7.37 2.30 0.83
CA ASN A 254 -7.37 3.68 1.28
C ASN A 254 -8.78 4.15 1.66
N VAL A 255 -8.86 5.14 2.56
CA VAL A 255 -10.13 5.81 2.90
C VAL A 255 -10.70 6.66 1.75
N HIS A 256 -9.87 6.99 0.75
CA HIS A 256 -10.27 7.65 -0.49
C HIS A 256 -9.28 7.30 -1.62
N ALA A 257 -9.69 7.53 -2.86
CA ALA A 257 -8.85 7.29 -4.03
C ALA A 257 -7.63 8.21 -4.09
N SER A 258 -6.45 7.62 -4.28
CA SER A 258 -5.21 8.32 -4.58
C SER A 258 -5.06 8.53 -6.11
N PRO A 259 -4.10 9.34 -6.56
CA PRO A 259 -3.80 9.50 -7.99
C PRO A 259 -2.96 8.35 -8.57
N HIS A 260 -2.57 7.34 -7.78
CA HIS A 260 -1.58 6.34 -8.18
C HIS A 260 -2.09 5.32 -9.19
N MET A 261 -3.39 4.99 -9.16
CA MET A 261 -3.99 4.18 -10.22
C MET A 261 -4.40 5.06 -11.42
N PRO A 262 -3.88 4.75 -12.62
CA PRO A 262 -4.33 5.42 -13.84
C PRO A 262 -5.82 5.15 -14.05
N ARG A 263 -6.54 6.15 -14.54
CA ARG A 263 -7.90 5.94 -15.04
C ARG A 263 -7.78 5.41 -16.48
N PRO A 264 -8.85 4.78 -16.97
CA PRO A 264 -8.99 3.58 -17.86
C PRO A 264 -7.79 2.77 -18.41
N PRO A 265 -8.06 1.58 -19.02
CA PRO A 265 -9.36 0.91 -19.17
C PRO A 265 -9.77 0.16 -17.90
N TRP A 266 -11.04 0.32 -17.55
CA TRP A 266 -11.66 -0.34 -16.41
C TRP A 266 -12.03 -1.74 -16.84
N LEU A 267 -11.87 -2.71 -15.95
CA LEU A 267 -12.43 -4.03 -16.14
C LEU A 267 -13.94 -3.91 -16.38
N GLY A 268 -14.46 -4.83 -17.20
CA GLY A 268 -15.90 -5.05 -17.28
C GLY A 268 -16.45 -5.24 -15.87
N ARG A 269 -17.70 -4.83 -15.66
CA ARG A 269 -18.28 -5.02 -14.35
C ARG A 269 -18.40 -6.52 -14.08
N ASP A 270 -17.68 -6.99 -13.07
CA ASP A 270 -17.92 -8.28 -12.45
C ASP A 270 -18.99 -8.10 -11.36
N SER A 271 -20.05 -8.90 -11.39
CA SER A 271 -21.09 -8.85 -10.36
C SER A 271 -20.65 -9.38 -9.00
N ASN A 272 -19.52 -10.11 -8.95
CA ASN A 272 -19.04 -10.78 -7.74
C ASN A 272 -18.23 -9.87 -6.81
N PHE A 273 -17.80 -8.69 -7.29
CA PHE A 273 -16.97 -7.78 -6.51
C PHE A 273 -17.69 -6.46 -6.22
N ASP A 274 -17.40 -5.89 -5.05
CA ASP A 274 -18.04 -4.67 -4.59
C ASP A 274 -17.57 -3.46 -5.43
N PRO A 275 -18.48 -2.73 -6.11
CA PRO A 275 -18.11 -1.60 -6.95
C PRO A 275 -17.63 -0.36 -6.18
N ASP A 276 -17.93 -0.26 -4.88
CA ASP A 276 -17.39 0.80 -4.02
C ASP A 276 -15.91 0.56 -3.74
N VAL A 277 -15.56 -0.70 -3.47
CA VAL A 277 -14.18 -1.13 -3.24
C VAL A 277 -13.35 -1.03 -4.52
N ASN A 278 -13.89 -1.54 -5.62
CA ASN A 278 -13.19 -1.67 -6.90
C ASN A 278 -13.37 -0.46 -7.82
N GLN A 279 -13.76 0.69 -7.28
CA GLN A 279 -14.13 1.87 -8.08
C GLN A 279 -13.01 2.44 -8.97
N LEU A 280 -11.75 2.09 -8.72
CA LEU A 280 -10.62 2.51 -9.56
C LEU A 280 -10.29 1.52 -10.68
N ILE A 281 -10.86 0.31 -10.64
CA ILE A 281 -10.56 -0.77 -11.59
C ILE A 281 -11.80 -1.36 -12.27
N MET A 282 -13.03 -1.06 -11.81
CA MET A 282 -14.28 -1.61 -12.35
C MET A 282 -15.35 -0.54 -12.59
N ARG A 283 -16.00 -0.58 -13.76
CA ARG A 283 -16.98 0.46 -14.17
C ARG A 283 -18.12 0.59 -13.14
N ARG A 284 -18.40 1.82 -12.70
CA ARG A 284 -19.62 2.17 -11.94
C ARG A 284 -20.84 2.21 -12.87
N ARG A 285 -22.04 1.94 -12.32
CA ARG A 285 -23.32 2.10 -13.06
C ARG A 285 -23.59 3.56 -13.34
#